data_AF-A0A7L3ZEM8-F1
#
_entry.id   AF-A0A7L3ZEM8-F1
#
_cell.length_a   1.000
_cell.length_b   1.000
_cell.length_c   1.000
_cell.angle_alpha   90.00
_cell.angle_beta   90.00
_cell.angle_gamma   90.00
#
_symmetry.space_group_name_H-M   'P 1'
#
loop_
_entity.id
_entity.type
_entity.pdbx_description
1 polymer ?
#
loop_
_entity_poly.entity_id
_entity_poly.type
_entity_poly.pdbx_seq_one_letter_code
_entity_poly.pdbx_strand_id
1 'polypeptide(L)'
;MGGWEMIRKIGDTSASYRYTSRYILKAGQTVTIWAANAGVTASPPTDLIWKNQNSWGSGEDVKVVLKNSQGEEVAQRSTVFKTTLREGEEREIETESAERMEEEDSYHQQVSC
;
A
#
# COMPACT_ATOMS: atom_id res chain seq x y z
N MET A 1 22.14 6.74 -18.93
CA MET A 1 21.54 6.99 -17.60
C MET A 1 22.62 7.10 -16.51
N GLY A 2 23.86 7.46 -16.85
CA GLY A 2 24.90 7.61 -15.83
C GLY A 2 24.53 8.67 -14.81
N GLY A 3 24.59 8.32 -13.52
CA GLY A 3 24.27 9.23 -12.43
C GLY A 3 22.77 9.45 -12.16
N TRP A 4 21.88 8.77 -12.90
CA TRP A 4 20.45 8.80 -12.62
C TRP A 4 20.12 8.03 -11.35
N GLU A 5 19.01 8.40 -10.71
CA GLU A 5 18.55 7.79 -9.46
C GLU A 5 17.08 7.36 -9.58
N MET A 6 16.78 6.12 -9.21
CA MET A 6 15.43 5.62 -9.05
C MET A 6 15.12 5.52 -7.56
N ILE A 7 14.08 6.21 -7.11
CA ILE A 7 13.65 6.23 -5.71
C ILE A 7 12.35 5.44 -5.60
N ARG A 8 12.32 4.43 -4.73
CA ARG A 8 11.12 3.72 -4.34
C ARG A 8 10.65 4.22 -2.99
N LYS A 9 9.37 4.55 -2.85
CA LYS A 9 8.71 4.92 -1.59
C LYS A 9 7.55 3.97 -1.32
N ILE A 10 7.49 3.44 -0.10
CA ILE A 10 6.44 2.55 0.42
C ILE A 10 6.10 3.05 1.82
N GLY A 11 4.88 3.54 2.02
CA GLY A 11 4.52 4.31 3.21
C GLY A 11 5.51 5.47 3.44
N ASP A 12 6.14 5.50 4.61
CA ASP A 12 7.16 6.50 4.98
C ASP A 12 8.60 6.07 4.64
N THR A 13 8.81 4.81 4.23
CA THR A 13 10.14 4.30 3.93
C THR A 13 10.50 4.58 2.47
N SER A 14 11.73 5.06 2.25
CA SER A 14 12.27 5.24 0.90
C SER A 14 13.61 4.54 0.74
N ALA A 15 13.87 4.06 -0.47
CA ALA A 15 15.15 3.49 -0.87
C ALA A 15 15.53 4.05 -2.26
N SER A 16 16.81 4.37 -2.48
CA SER A 16 17.29 4.84 -3.77
C SER A 16 18.28 3.88 -4.44
N TYR A 17 18.11 3.70 -5.74
CA TYR A 17 18.99 2.95 -6.62
C TYR A 17 19.67 3.91 -7.59
N ARG A 18 21.00 3.92 -7.60
CA ARG A 18 21.77 4.78 -8.49
C ARG A 18 22.34 3.98 -9.66
N TYR A 19 22.04 4.42 -10.87
CA TYR A 19 22.65 3.86 -12.08
C TYR A 19 24.14 4.21 -12.13
N THR A 20 24.98 3.25 -12.51
CA THR A 20 26.43 3.48 -12.62
C THR A 20 26.71 4.52 -13.70
N SER A 21 27.78 5.32 -13.54
CA SER A 21 28.08 6.44 -14.44
C SER A 21 28.23 6.03 -15.91
N ARG A 22 28.60 4.77 -16.18
CA ARG A 22 28.78 4.22 -17.53
C ARG A 22 27.53 3.52 -18.09
N TYR A 23 26.43 3.49 -17.35
CA TYR A 23 25.23 2.78 -17.77
C TYR A 23 24.50 3.52 -18.90
N ILE A 24 24.25 2.79 -20.00
CA ILE A 24 23.57 3.28 -21.21
C ILE A 24 22.33 2.42 -21.44
N LEU A 25 21.15 3.05 -21.48
CA LEU A 25 19.91 2.44 -21.94
C LEU A 25 19.70 2.88 -23.40
N LYS A 26 19.73 1.94 -24.34
CA LYS A 26 19.52 2.27 -25.76
C LYS A 26 18.04 2.52 -26.03
N ALA A 27 17.74 3.23 -27.12
CA ALA A 27 16.37 3.46 -27.56
C ALA A 27 15.63 2.12 -27.77
N GLY A 28 14.37 2.05 -27.32
CA GLY A 28 13.54 0.85 -27.39
C GLY A 28 13.93 -0.29 -26.45
N GLN A 29 15.01 -0.16 -25.67
CA GLN A 29 15.40 -1.17 -24.69
C GLN A 29 14.76 -0.92 -23.33
N THR A 30 14.65 -1.98 -22.55
CA THR A 30 14.16 -1.96 -21.18
C THR A 30 15.27 -2.43 -20.23
N VAL A 31 15.24 -1.92 -19.01
CA VAL A 31 16.06 -2.39 -17.89
C VAL A 31 15.15 -2.74 -16.73
N THR A 32 15.44 -3.85 -16.06
CA THR A 32 14.74 -4.33 -14.87
C THR A 32 15.68 -4.27 -13.69
N ILE A 33 15.23 -3.62 -12.61
CA ILE A 33 15.95 -3.60 -11.33
C ILE A 33 15.28 -4.62 -10.40
N TRP A 34 15.97 -5.74 -10.16
CA TRP A 34 15.50 -6.83 -9.32
C TRP A 34 15.92 -6.64 -7.87
N ALA A 35 15.08 -7.10 -6.94
CA ALA A 35 15.46 -7.20 -5.53
C ALA A 35 16.57 -8.24 -5.33
N ALA A 36 17.36 -8.08 -4.25
CA ALA A 36 18.48 -8.97 -3.92
C ALA A 36 18.06 -10.44 -3.74
N ASN A 37 16.88 -10.67 -3.18
CA ASN A 37 16.30 -11.99 -2.92
C ASN A 37 15.36 -12.49 -4.03
N ALA A 38 15.36 -11.85 -5.21
CA ALA A 38 14.47 -12.25 -6.32
C ALA A 38 14.87 -13.59 -6.97
N GLY A 39 16.04 -14.15 -6.65
CA GLY A 39 16.53 -15.39 -7.26
C GLY A 39 16.98 -15.23 -8.73
N VAL A 40 17.07 -13.99 -9.22
CA VAL A 40 17.50 -13.67 -10.60
C VAL A 40 19.01 -13.43 -10.63
N THR A 41 19.68 -13.99 -11.64
CA THR A 41 21.10 -13.72 -11.89
C THR A 41 21.25 -12.39 -12.64
N ALA A 42 22.17 -11.54 -12.20
CA ALA A 42 22.45 -10.27 -12.87
C ALA A 42 22.90 -10.49 -14.33
N SER A 43 22.28 -9.78 -15.28
CA SER A 43 22.67 -9.79 -16.69
C SER A 43 22.68 -8.35 -17.25
N PRO A 44 23.68 -7.52 -16.88
CA PRO A 44 23.78 -6.17 -17.39
C PRO A 44 23.91 -6.13 -18.93
N PRO A 45 23.26 -5.17 -19.62
CA PRO A 45 22.58 -4.01 -19.05
C PRO A 45 21.10 -4.26 -18.70
N THR A 46 20.47 -5.34 -19.16
CA THR A 46 19.01 -5.54 -19.08
C THR A 46 18.52 -5.86 -17.67
N ASP A 47 19.30 -6.62 -16.90
CA ASP A 47 18.89 -7.12 -15.60
C ASP A 47 19.92 -6.73 -14.53
N LEU A 48 19.53 -5.81 -13.66
CA LEU A 48 20.37 -5.29 -12.59
C LEU A 48 19.83 -5.73 -11.23
N ILE A 49 20.72 -5.97 -10.27
CA ILE A 49 20.34 -6.38 -8.91
C ILE A 49 20.53 -5.22 -7.94
N TRP A 50 19.49 -4.91 -7.16
CA TRP A 50 19.54 -3.97 -6.04
C TRP A 50 20.04 -4.70 -4.79
N LYS A 51 21.36 -4.89 -4.71
CA LYS A 51 22.03 -5.80 -3.75
C LYS A 51 21.63 -5.64 -2.28
N ASN A 52 21.25 -4.45 -1.84
CA ASN A 52 20.94 -4.15 -0.44
C ASN A 52 19.44 -3.95 -0.20
N GLN A 53 18.58 -4.42 -1.12
CA GLN A 53 17.12 -4.28 -1.00
C GLN A 53 16.44 -5.60 -1.33
N ASN A 54 15.73 -6.14 -0.32
CA ASN A 54 14.84 -7.27 -0.52
C ASN A 54 13.53 -6.82 -1.17
N SER A 55 12.78 -7.80 -1.67
CA SER A 55 11.42 -7.63 -2.18
C SER A 55 10.53 -7.02 -1.09
N TRP A 56 9.64 -6.11 -1.50
CA TRP A 56 8.67 -5.48 -0.61
C TRP A 56 7.36 -6.28 -0.44
N GLY A 57 7.27 -7.46 -1.05
CA GLY A 57 6.06 -8.29 -0.99
C GLY A 57 4.92 -7.79 -1.87
N SER A 58 3.73 -8.33 -1.63
CA SER A 58 2.46 -7.94 -2.28
C SER A 58 1.59 -7.16 -1.31
N GLY A 59 0.68 -6.34 -1.83
CA GLY A 59 -0.30 -5.65 -0.99
C GLY A 59 0.04 -4.21 -0.63
N GLU A 60 1.22 -3.73 -1.06
CA GLU A 60 1.73 -2.42 -0.71
C GLU A 60 1.48 -1.38 -1.81
N ASP A 61 1.16 -0.16 -1.39
CA ASP A 61 1.17 1.00 -2.26
C ASP A 61 2.61 1.46 -2.50
N VAL A 62 3.06 1.36 -3.75
CA VAL A 62 4.44 1.65 -4.13
C VAL A 62 4.47 2.85 -5.05
N LYS A 63 5.20 3.89 -4.66
CA LYS A 63 5.58 5.00 -5.53
C LYS A 63 7.02 4.84 -5.99
N VAL A 64 7.25 4.99 -7.29
CA VAL A 64 8.58 5.02 -7.90
C VAL A 64 8.77 6.36 -8.59
N VAL A 65 9.90 7.01 -8.34
CA VAL A 65 10.31 8.28 -8.93
C VAL A 65 11.65 8.07 -9.63
N LEU A 66 11.79 8.58 -10.84
CA LEU A 66 13.04 8.58 -11.59
C LEU A 66 13.57 10.00 -11.69
N LYS A 67 14.82 10.18 -11.25
CA LYS A 67 15.55 11.43 -11.31
C LYS A 67 16.71 11.33 -12.29
N ASN A 68 16.93 12.40 -13.05
CA ASN A 68 18.08 12.51 -13.94
C ASN A 68 19.39 12.80 -13.16
N SER A 69 20.50 12.92 -13.87
CA SER A 69 21.82 13.17 -13.26
C SER A 69 21.95 14.54 -12.58
N GLN A 70 21.01 15.46 -12.81
CA GLN A 70 20.93 16.77 -12.14
C GLN A 70 20.03 16.73 -10.90
N GLY A 71 19.42 15.58 -10.61
CA GLY A 71 18.50 15.41 -9.48
C GLY A 71 17.05 15.84 -9.77
N GLU A 72 16.73 16.19 -11.02
CA GLU A 72 15.40 16.60 -11.43
C GLU A 72 14.50 15.36 -11.64
N GLU A 73 13.26 15.41 -11.16
CA GLU A 73 12.27 14.36 -11.41
C GLU A 73 11.81 14.39 -12.88
N VAL A 74 12.00 13.28 -13.58
CA VAL A 74 11.66 13.15 -15.01
C VAL A 74 10.56 12.13 -15.28
N ALA A 75 10.28 11.24 -14.33
CA ALA A 75 9.14 10.33 -14.39
C ALA A 75 8.73 9.88 -12.99
N GLN A 76 7.45 9.56 -12.82
CA GLN A 76 6.93 8.91 -11.63
C GLN A 76 5.84 7.92 -11.97
N ARG A 77 5.70 6.89 -11.14
CA ARG A 77 4.62 5.91 -11.21
C ARG A 77 4.22 5.47 -9.81
N SER A 78 2.93 5.37 -9.55
CA SER A 78 2.39 4.82 -8.31
C SER A 78 1.53 3.59 -8.60
N THR A 79 1.62 2.60 -7.73
CA THR A 79 0.73 1.43 -7.70
C THR A 79 -0.16 1.56 -6.48
N VAL A 80 -1.46 1.31 -6.65
CA VAL A 80 -2.44 1.27 -5.56
C VAL A 80 -2.94 -0.16 -5.42
N PHE A 81 -2.77 -0.75 -4.26
CA PHE A 81 -3.33 -2.04 -3.93
C PHE A 81 -4.71 -1.85 -3.27
N LYS A 82 -5.76 -2.39 -3.89
CA LYS A 82 -7.10 -2.43 -3.31
C LYS A 82 -7.43 -3.85 -2.89
N THR A 83 -7.51 -4.09 -1.58
CA THR A 83 -8.09 -5.32 -1.04
C THR A 83 -9.60 -5.29 -1.25
N THR A 84 -10.17 -6.27 -1.94
CA THR A 84 -11.61 -6.49 -1.95
C THR A 84 -12.03 -7.10 -0.62
N LEU A 85 -12.07 -6.31 0.44
CA LEU A 85 -12.90 -6.69 1.59
C LEU A 85 -14.34 -6.56 1.12
N ARG A 86 -15.07 -7.68 1.07
CA ARG A 86 -16.53 -7.63 1.02
C ARG A 86 -16.96 -7.06 2.37
N GLU A 87 -17.42 -5.81 2.40
CA GLU A 87 -18.16 -5.26 3.52
C GLU A 87 -19.41 -6.13 3.72
N GLY A 88 -19.33 -7.04 4.68
CA GLY A 88 -20.37 -8.02 4.99
C GLY A 88 -20.82 -7.86 6.44
N GLU A 89 -21.94 -7.17 6.60
CA GLU A 89 -22.92 -7.31 7.69
C GLU A 89 -22.47 -6.96 9.12
N GLU A 90 -22.26 -5.67 9.40
CA GLU A 90 -22.58 -5.14 10.74
C GLU A 90 -24.10 -4.95 10.81
N ARG A 91 -24.85 -6.04 11.07
CA ARG A 91 -26.27 -5.93 11.46
C ARG A 91 -26.33 -5.39 12.89
N GLU A 92 -27.07 -4.31 13.02
CA GLU A 92 -27.46 -3.59 14.24
C GLU A 92 -27.84 -4.59 15.35
N ILE A 93 -27.12 -4.57 16.46
CA ILE A 93 -27.60 -5.20 17.70
C ILE A 93 -28.63 -4.22 18.28
N GLU A 94 -29.88 -4.41 17.88
CA GLU A 94 -31.04 -3.82 18.54
C GLU A 94 -30.98 -4.21 20.02
N THR A 95 -30.75 -3.23 20.89
CA THR A 95 -30.85 -3.38 22.35
C THR A 95 -32.33 -3.50 22.72
N GLU A 96 -32.94 -4.64 22.39
CA GLU A 96 -34.23 -5.08 22.93
C GLU A 96 -33.97 -5.65 24.32
N SER A 97 -33.72 -4.75 25.27
CA SER A 97 -33.54 -5.07 26.69
C SER A 97 -34.13 -3.93 27.51
N ALA A 98 -35.41 -3.65 27.28
CA ALA A 98 -36.14 -2.69 28.08
C ALA A 98 -37.58 -3.10 28.38
N GLU A 99 -37.99 -4.37 28.35
CA GLU A 99 -39.34 -4.74 28.83
C GLU A 99 -39.37 -6.11 29.53
N ARG A 100 -39.25 -6.10 30.87
CA ARG A 100 -39.82 -7.15 31.72
C ARG A 100 -40.48 -6.51 32.95
N MET A 101 -41.73 -6.09 32.76
CA MET A 101 -42.88 -6.41 33.60
C MET A 101 -42.67 -6.41 35.12
N GLU A 102 -43.06 -5.32 35.78
CA GLU A 102 -43.73 -5.36 37.09
C GLU A 102 -44.97 -4.45 37.00
N GLU A 103 -46.08 -5.09 36.63
CA GLU A 103 -47.43 -4.59 36.77
C GLU A 103 -47.86 -4.93 38.21
N GLU A 104 -47.90 -3.95 39.10
CA GLU A 104 -48.74 -4.01 40.30
C GLU A 104 -49.51 -2.67 40.47
N ASP A 105 -50.80 -2.79 40.16
CA ASP A 105 -51.94 -2.17 40.83
C ASP A 105 -52.03 -0.65 40.97
N SER A 106 -52.70 0.00 40.02
CA SER A 106 -53.45 1.23 40.30
C SER A 106 -54.62 1.47 39.35
N TYR A 107 -55.65 0.62 39.41
CA TYR A 107 -56.99 1.01 38.96
C TYR A 107 -58.08 0.41 39.84
N HIS A 108 -58.43 1.09 40.95
CA HIS A 108 -59.81 1.09 41.44
C HIS A 108 -60.18 2.49 41.87
N GLN A 109 -60.68 3.26 40.91
CA GLN A 109 -61.50 4.42 41.18
C GLN A 109 -62.79 3.94 41.86
N GLN A 110 -62.95 4.23 43.15
CA GLN A 110 -64.26 4.23 43.76
C GLN A 110 -64.41 5.41 44.73
N VAL A 111 -65.32 6.27 44.30
CA VAL A 111 -66.02 7.37 44.97
C VAL A 111 -66.09 7.19 46.50
N SER A 112 -65.57 8.15 47.25
CA SER A 112 -65.89 8.32 48.68
C SER A 112 -66.76 9.56 48.86
N CYS A 113 -67.72 9.42 49.76
CA CYS A 113 -68.88 10.25 50.08
C CYS A 113 -68.75 11.79 49.99
#